data_AF-A0A358CQA3-F1
#
_entry.id   AF-A0A358CQA3-F1
#
_cell.length_a   1.000
_cell.length_b   1.000
_cell.length_c   1.000
_cell.angle_alpha   90.00
_cell.angle_beta   90.00
_cell.angle_gamma   90.00
#
_symmetry.space_group_name_H-M   'P 1'
#
loop_
_entity.id
_entity.type
_entity.pdbx_description
1 polymer ?
#
loop_
_entity_poly.entity_id
_entity_poly.type
_entity_poly.pdbx_seq_one_letter_code
_entity_poly.pdbx_strand_id
1 'polypeptide(L)'
;MSLRKNFDSFTAQHKLRDSQEEFTEAVYRFRAAEEANTPNLIALKREMEFLGRKLEYYRQCDYTGQPIEGYAEWSVLPERCPKPAWV
;
A
#
# COMPACT_ATOMS: atom_id res chain seq x y z
N MET A 1 -13.55 -8.07 30.75
CA MET A 1 -13.98 -8.42 29.37
C MET A 1 -13.74 -7.20 28.49
N SER A 2 -12.63 -7.17 27.76
CA SER A 2 -12.32 -6.04 26.87
C SER A 2 -12.96 -6.30 25.52
N LEU A 3 -14.02 -5.55 25.22
CA LEU A 3 -14.66 -5.51 23.90
C LEU A 3 -13.69 -4.84 22.91
N ARG A 4 -12.67 -5.59 22.45
CA ARG A 4 -12.04 -5.30 21.16
C ARG A 4 -13.10 -5.55 20.09
N LYS A 5 -13.97 -4.56 19.89
CA LYS A 5 -14.81 -4.50 18.70
C LYS A 5 -13.86 -4.57 17.52
N ASN A 6 -14.03 -5.61 16.73
CA ASN A 6 -13.54 -5.75 15.37
C ASN A 6 -14.02 -4.53 14.56
N PHE A 7 -13.34 -3.40 14.71
CA PHE A 7 -13.44 -2.31 13.76
C PHE A 7 -12.52 -2.70 12.61
N ASP A 8 -13.03 -3.58 11.75
CA ASP A 8 -12.70 -3.56 10.33
C ASP A 8 -13.08 -2.15 9.86
N SER A 9 -12.22 -1.16 10.12
CA SER A 9 -12.54 0.18 9.67
C SER A 9 -12.23 0.19 8.19
N PHE A 10 -13.27 0.00 7.39
CA PHE A 10 -13.29 0.16 5.92
C PHE A 10 -13.00 1.61 5.49
N THR A 11 -12.45 2.44 6.37
CA THR A 11 -12.08 3.82 6.09
C THR A 11 -10.77 3.86 5.31
N ALA A 12 -10.65 4.84 4.42
CA ALA A 12 -9.47 4.97 3.58
C ALA A 12 -8.16 5.08 4.36
N GLN A 13 -8.21 5.77 5.50
CA GLN A 13 -7.08 5.93 6.42
C GLN A 13 -6.56 4.62 7.01
N HIS A 14 -7.43 3.66 7.33
CA HIS A 14 -6.98 2.37 7.89
C HIS A 14 -6.36 1.51 6.80
N LYS A 15 -7.00 1.41 5.63
CA LYS A 15 -6.43 0.71 4.48
C LYS A 15 -5.10 1.32 4.05
N LEU A 16 -4.98 2.65 4.12
CA LEU A 16 -3.72 3.35 3.90
C LEU A 16 -2.65 2.91 4.92
N ARG A 17 -2.95 2.92 6.22
CA ARG A 17 -2.02 2.48 7.25
C ARG A 17 -1.58 1.03 7.05
N ASP A 18 -2.52 0.12 6.83
CA ASP A 18 -2.20 -1.30 6.61
C ASP A 18 -1.29 -1.48 5.38
N SER A 19 -1.58 -0.76 4.29
CA SER A 19 -0.73 -0.79 3.10
C SER A 19 0.66 -0.19 3.30
N GLN A 20 0.81 0.79 4.21
CA GLN A 20 2.12 1.33 4.59
C GLN A 20 2.94 0.29 5.34
N GLU A 21 2.32 -0.44 6.27
CA GLU A 21 2.96 -1.53 7.02
C GLU A 21 3.39 -2.66 6.07
N GLU A 22 2.47 -3.13 5.21
CA GLU A 22 2.77 -4.15 4.20
C GLU A 22 3.91 -3.74 3.26
N PHE A 23 3.89 -2.51 2.74
CA PHE A 23 4.95 -2.01 1.86
C PHE A 23 6.30 -1.90 2.58
N THR A 24 6.28 -1.43 3.83
CA THR A 24 7.49 -1.32 4.65
C THR A 24 8.12 -2.69 4.90
N GLU A 25 7.31 -3.70 5.25
CA GLU A 25 7.79 -5.07 5.40
C GLU A 25 8.37 -5.62 4.10
N ALA A 26 7.72 -5.37 2.96
CA ALA A 26 8.21 -5.82 1.66
C ALA A 26 9.56 -5.19 1.28
N VAL A 27 9.76 -3.90 1.59
CA VAL A 27 11.06 -3.23 1.41
C VAL A 27 12.13 -3.89 2.27
N TYR A 28 11.84 -4.19 3.54
CA TYR A 28 12.80 -4.88 4.42
C TYR A 28 13.14 -6.28 3.90
N ARG A 29 12.14 -7.06 3.48
CA ARG A 29 12.35 -8.40 2.90
C ARG A 29 13.18 -8.34 1.62
N PHE A 30 12.89 -7.38 0.74
CA PHE A 30 13.64 -7.20 -0.50
C PHE A 30 15.10 -6.82 -0.22
N ARG A 31 15.37 -5.87 0.68
CA ARG A 31 16.73 -5.47 1.05
C ARG A 31 17.52 -6.62 1.68
N ALA A 32 16.92 -7.34 2.61
CA ALA A 32 17.55 -8.50 3.24
C ALA A 32 17.88 -9.60 2.21
N ALA A 33 16.99 -9.81 1.24
CA ALA A 33 17.21 -10.71 0.11
C ALA A 33 18.33 -10.21 -0.84
N GLU A 34 18.44 -8.90 -1.05
CA GLU A 34 19.51 -8.29 -1.86
C GLU A 34 20.87 -8.50 -1.20
N GLU A 35 20.97 -8.23 0.09
CA GLU A 35 22.17 -8.44 0.89
C GLU A 35 22.59 -9.93 0.92
N ALA A 36 21.61 -10.83 0.98
CA ALA A 36 21.84 -12.28 0.97
C ALA A 36 22.01 -12.88 -0.44
N ASN A 37 21.90 -12.06 -1.51
CA ASN A 37 21.95 -12.46 -2.93
C ASN A 37 21.06 -13.67 -3.24
N THR A 38 19.81 -13.64 -2.76
CA THR A 38 18.90 -14.78 -2.91
C THR A 38 18.32 -14.87 -4.33
N PRO A 39 17.99 -16.08 -4.82
CA PRO A 39 17.47 -16.26 -6.18
C PRO A 39 16.04 -15.72 -6.41
N ASN A 40 15.33 -15.35 -5.34
CA ASN A 40 13.93 -14.88 -5.38
C ASN A 40 13.78 -13.35 -5.49
N LEU A 41 14.86 -12.62 -5.74
CA LEU A 41 14.86 -11.15 -5.81
C LEU A 41 13.83 -10.57 -6.78
N ILE A 42 13.64 -11.20 -7.95
CA ILE A 42 12.67 -10.73 -8.95
C ILE A 42 11.23 -10.82 -8.41
N ALA A 43 10.89 -11.89 -7.69
CA ALA A 43 9.57 -12.07 -7.12
C ALA A 43 9.31 -11.05 -6.00
N LEU A 44 10.28 -10.87 -5.10
CA LEU A 44 10.21 -9.89 -4.02
C LEU A 44 10.12 -8.45 -4.53
N LYS A 45 10.85 -8.13 -5.60
CA LYS A 45 10.76 -6.81 -6.26
C LYS A 45 9.36 -6.56 -6.81
N ARG A 46 8.77 -7.55 -7.49
CA ARG A 46 7.39 -7.44 -8.01
C ARG A 46 6.37 -7.28 -6.90
N GLU A 47 6.51 -8.02 -5.80
CA GLU A 47 5.66 -7.88 -4.61
C GLU A 47 5.78 -6.49 -4.00
N MET A 48 7.00 -5.98 -3.82
CA MET A 48 7.26 -4.63 -3.32
C MET A 48 6.63 -3.57 -4.25
N GLU A 49 6.80 -3.68 -5.57
CA GLU A 49 6.21 -2.77 -6.55
C GLU A 49 4.67 -2.83 -6.56
N PHE A 50 4.08 -4.01 -6.36
CA PHE A 50 2.64 -4.19 -6.24
C PHE A 50 2.11 -3.47 -4.98
N LEU A 51 2.76 -3.70 -3.83
CA LEU A 51 2.37 -3.07 -2.56
C LEU A 51 2.56 -1.55 -2.59
N GLY A 52 3.60 -1.06 -3.28
CA GLY A 52 3.79 0.37 -3.50
C GLY A 52 2.65 1.00 -4.31
N ARG A 53 2.16 0.31 -5.35
CA ARG A 53 1.00 0.77 -6.14
C ARG A 53 -0.30 0.76 -5.34
N LYS A 54 -0.51 -0.29 -4.52
CA LYS A 54 -1.64 -0.38 -3.58
C LYS A 54 -1.64 0.79 -2.58
N LEU A 55 -0.47 1.13 -2.05
CA LEU A 55 -0.27 2.25 -1.13
C LEU A 55 -0.66 3.60 -1.77
N GLU A 56 -0.15 3.87 -2.97
CA GLU A 56 -0.47 5.11 -3.69
C GLU A 56 -1.96 5.21 -4.04
N TYR A 57 -2.60 4.10 -4.41
CA TYR A 57 -4.05 4.07 -4.65
C TYR A 57 -4.84 4.47 -3.39
N TYR A 58 -4.54 3.87 -2.24
CA TYR A 58 -5.26 4.23 -1.00
C TYR A 58 -4.96 5.66 -0.56
N ARG A 59 -3.75 6.17 -0.81
CA ARG A 59 -3.40 7.56 -0.57
C ARG A 59 -4.23 8.51 -1.44
N GLN A 60 -4.45 8.14 -2.70
CA GLN A 60 -5.33 8.90 -3.59
C GLN A 60 -6.79 8.85 -3.14
N CYS A 61 -7.31 7.68 -2.75
CA CYS A 61 -8.67 7.56 -2.23
C CYS A 61 -8.87 8.43 -0.98
N ASP A 62 -7.91 8.41 -0.05
CA ASP A 62 -7.95 9.24 1.16
C ASP A 62 -7.92 10.74 0.80
N TYR A 63 -7.03 11.15 -0.09
CA TYR A 63 -6.92 12.54 -0.54
C TYR A 63 -8.17 13.04 -1.28
N THR A 64 -8.77 12.20 -2.12
CA THR A 64 -9.96 12.56 -2.92
C THR A 64 -11.28 12.32 -2.20
N GLY A 65 -11.25 11.76 -0.99
CA GLY A 65 -12.45 11.36 -0.24
C GLY A 65 -13.26 10.26 -0.93
N GLN A 66 -12.65 9.50 -1.84
CA GLN A 66 -13.32 8.44 -2.58
C GLN A 66 -13.46 7.18 -1.72
N PRO A 67 -14.58 6.44 -1.85
CA PRO A 67 -14.75 5.17 -1.17
C PRO A 67 -13.77 4.13 -1.72
N ILE A 68 -13.29 3.23 -0.85
CA ILE A 68 -12.43 2.11 -1.24
C ILE A 68 -13.31 0.90 -1.54
N GLU A 69 -13.46 0.55 -2.80
CA GLU A 69 -14.14 -0.68 -3.23
C GLU A 69 -13.22 -1.92 -3.25
N GLY A 70 -11.93 -1.72 -2.94
CA GLY A 70 -10.87 -2.72 -3.02
C GLY A 70 -9.77 -2.28 -3.99
N TYR A 71 -8.57 -2.84 -3.83
CA TYR A 71 -7.50 -2.68 -4.81
C TYR A 71 -7.43 -3.96 -5.65
N ALA A 72 -7.95 -3.91 -6.87
CA ALA A 72 -7.59 -4.87 -7.91
C ALA A 72 -6.31 -4.37 -8.57
N GLU A 73 -5.42 -5.26 -8.98
CA GLU A 73 -4.15 -4.88 -9.61
C GLU A 73 -4.42 -4.10 -10.91
N TRP A 74 -4.29 -2.77 -10.86
CA TRP A 74 -4.39 -1.95 -12.06
C TRP A 74 -3.04 -1.99 -12.77
N SER A 75 -3.05 -2.37 -14.05
CA SER A 75 -1.88 -2.37 -14.93
C SER A 75 -1.31 -0.97 -15.17
N VAL A 76 -2.05 0.09 -14.85
CA VAL A 76 -1.65 1.48 -15.06
C VAL A 76 -1.98 2.30 -13.80
N LEU A 77 -0.97 2.93 -13.21
CA LEU A 77 -1.16 3.93 -12.16
C LEU A 77 -1.88 5.16 -12.73
N PRO A 78 -2.87 5.75 -12.05
CA PRO A 78 -3.32 7.10 -12.39
C PRO A 78 -2.14 8.07 -12.33
N GLU A 79 -1.93 8.83 -13.42
CA GLU A 79 -0.65 9.47 -13.77
C GLU A 79 -0.10 10.51 -12.77
N ARG A 80 -0.84 10.90 -11.74
CA ARG A 80 -0.37 11.75 -10.63
C ARG A 80 -1.53 11.92 -9.65
N CYS A 81 -1.27 11.70 -8.36
CA CYS A 81 -2.10 12.31 -7.34
C CYS A 81 -2.07 13.84 -7.57
N PRO A 82 -3.23 14.50 -7.77
CA PRO A 82 -3.25 15.95 -7.92
C PRO A 82 -2.65 16.57 -6.66
N LYS A 83 -1.75 17.53 -6.85
CA LYS A 83 -1.12 18.27 -5.76
C LYS A 83 -2.23 18.83 -4.84
N PRO A 84 -2.08 18.79 -3.50
CA PRO A 84 -2.96 19.49 -2.60
C PRO A 84 -3.22 20.91 -3.11
N ALA A 85 -4.50 21.26 -3.33
CA ALA A 85 -4.91 22.60 -3.74
C ALA A 85 -4.66 23.67 -2.65
N TRP A 86 -4.15 23.24 -1.50
CA TRP A 86 -3.92 24.04 -0.30
C TRP A 86 -2.42 24.36 -0.27
N VAL A 87 -2.07 25.41 -1.01
CA VAL A 87 -0.96 26.32 -0.67
C VAL A 87 -1.45 27.22 0.45
#